data_AF-A0A670HNT5-F1
#
_entry.id   AF-A0A670HNT5-F1
#
_cell.length_a   1.000
_cell.length_b   1.000
_cell.length_c   1.000
_cell.angle_alpha   90.00
_cell.angle_beta   90.00
_cell.angle_gamma   90.00
#
_symmetry.space_group_name_H-M   'P 1'
#
loop_
_entity.id
_entity.type
_entity.pdbx_description
1 polymer ?
#
loop_
_entity_poly.entity_id
_entity_poly.type
_entity_poly.pdbx_seq_one_letter_code
_entity_poly.pdbx_strand_id
1 'polypeptide(L)'
;MGRPGSPPQAESRCPLWALPEELLLLICSYLDARALGRLGQTCRRLCRFTCRDALWRRLARSCLNAGFSAHGADLVAGVPVKERVKVSQNWRRGRCRKIPLLRWKRNLMPWMQLDDDYLYLSQAEDIQVYWLHPNGTSLQHCSQAVFSGHQEDVCRFVLANGHIVSGGGDGNIVLHKLNGSFSFKFLGHEQEVNCVDCQGAIVVSGSRDRTAKVWSLSPGRTGQCLHTIQTEDRVWSIAISPLSSSFVTGTACCGHTSPLRIWDLGSGQLVSCLGTDFHRGAGVLDVFYETPSTLLSCGYDTYIRYWDLRTSTRECVKQWEEPHDSALYCIRSNGNHMIASGSSYYGVVRLWDKRQTRCLQSFYLSSPTSSPVYCLRFSTTHLYATLASALYALDFTTS
;
A
#
# COMPACT_ATOMS: atom_id res chain seq x y z
N MET A 1 -51.11 -29.76 57.00
CA MET A 1 -50.24 -30.05 55.85
C MET A 1 -49.80 -28.73 55.22
N GLY A 2 -48.71 -28.14 55.72
CA GLY A 2 -48.14 -26.92 55.17
C GLY A 2 -47.25 -27.25 53.97
N ARG A 3 -47.49 -26.61 52.82
CA ARG A 3 -46.59 -26.71 51.67
C ARG A 3 -45.23 -26.12 52.03
N PRO A 4 -44.10 -26.79 51.74
CA PRO A 4 -42.79 -26.20 51.95
C PRO A 4 -42.59 -25.06 50.95
N GLY A 5 -42.20 -23.90 51.47
CA GLY A 5 -41.84 -22.73 50.66
C GLY A 5 -40.72 -23.07 49.68
N SER A 6 -40.91 -22.66 48.44
CA SER A 6 -39.86 -22.58 47.43
C SER A 6 -38.67 -21.78 48.01
N PRO A 7 -37.41 -22.26 47.86
CA PRO A 7 -36.26 -21.48 48.31
C PRO A 7 -36.18 -20.18 47.49
N PRO A 8 -35.75 -19.06 48.09
CA PRO A 8 -35.48 -17.86 47.32
C PRO A 8 -34.38 -18.17 46.31
N GLN A 9 -34.64 -17.88 45.03
CA GLN A 9 -33.60 -17.87 44.01
C GLN A 9 -32.55 -16.84 44.42
N ALA A 10 -31.44 -17.31 44.99
CA ALA A 10 -30.24 -16.51 45.10
C ALA A 10 -29.73 -16.27 43.68
N GLU A 11 -30.20 -15.19 43.04
CA GLU A 11 -29.48 -14.58 41.94
C GLU A 11 -28.09 -14.23 42.47
N SER A 12 -27.12 -15.10 42.21
CA SER A 12 -25.71 -14.79 42.38
C SER A 12 -25.38 -13.63 41.45
N ARG A 13 -25.64 -12.40 41.91
CA ARG A 13 -25.24 -11.18 41.21
C ARG A 13 -23.73 -11.25 41.07
N CYS A 14 -23.26 -11.55 39.86
CA CYS A 14 -21.83 -11.59 39.58
C CYS A 14 -21.19 -10.30 40.13
N PRO A 15 -20.13 -10.37 40.93
CA PRO A 15 -19.55 -9.22 41.63
C PRO A 15 -19.07 -8.14 40.65
N LEU A 16 -18.75 -8.54 39.41
CA LEU A 16 -18.42 -7.64 38.30
C LEU A 16 -19.53 -6.62 37.98
N TRP A 17 -20.80 -6.95 38.23
CA TRP A 17 -21.92 -6.06 37.95
C TRP A 17 -22.29 -5.13 39.10
N ALA A 18 -21.71 -5.33 40.29
CA ALA A 18 -21.80 -4.34 41.36
C ALA A 18 -20.90 -3.11 41.08
N LEU A 19 -20.00 -3.21 40.09
CA LEU A 19 -19.05 -2.17 39.73
C LEU A 19 -19.67 -1.18 38.71
N PRO A 20 -19.35 0.11 38.82
CA PRO A 20 -19.58 1.09 37.76
C PRO A 20 -18.95 0.65 36.42
N GLU A 21 -19.58 1.08 35.32
CA GLU A 21 -19.16 0.71 33.96
C GLU A 21 -17.70 1.10 33.66
N GLU A 22 -17.25 2.23 34.20
CA GLU A 22 -15.87 2.72 34.07
C GLU A 22 -14.84 1.77 34.70
N LEU A 23 -15.14 1.21 35.87
CA LEU A 23 -14.27 0.22 36.51
C LEU A 23 -14.26 -1.09 35.72
N LEU A 24 -15.39 -1.49 35.14
CA LEU A 24 -15.45 -2.66 34.28
C LEU A 24 -14.61 -2.48 33.01
N LEU A 25 -14.65 -1.29 32.39
CA LEU A 25 -13.80 -0.91 31.25
C LEU A 25 -12.32 -0.93 31.65
N LEU A 26 -11.97 -0.37 32.81
CA LEU A 26 -10.60 -0.34 33.32
C LEU A 26 -10.07 -1.76 33.56
N ILE A 27 -10.83 -2.62 34.25
CA ILE A 27 -10.47 -4.02 34.49
C ILE A 27 -10.26 -4.74 33.16
N CYS A 28 -11.20 -4.58 32.22
CA CYS A 28 -11.11 -5.19 30.90
C CYS A 28 -9.96 -4.63 30.06
N SER A 29 -9.47 -3.42 30.35
CA SER A 29 -8.33 -2.83 29.64
C SER A 29 -7.00 -3.56 29.92
N TYR A 30 -6.91 -4.32 31.02
CA TYR A 30 -5.75 -5.17 31.35
C TYR A 30 -5.81 -6.55 30.70
N LEU A 31 -6.94 -6.92 30.10
CA LEU A 31 -7.12 -8.21 29.45
C LEU A 31 -6.58 -8.19 28.03
N ASP A 32 -6.00 -9.31 27.59
CA ASP A 32 -5.61 -9.51 26.21
C ASP A 32 -6.81 -9.87 25.33
N ALA A 33 -6.63 -9.83 24.01
CA ALA A 33 -7.69 -10.15 23.04
C ALA A 33 -8.32 -11.54 23.29
N ARG A 34 -7.52 -12.52 23.75
CA ARG A 34 -7.99 -13.88 24.02
C ARG A 34 -8.83 -13.94 25.28
N ALA A 35 -8.41 -13.29 26.37
CA ALA A 35 -9.17 -13.21 27.60
C ALA A 35 -10.48 -12.43 27.41
N LEU A 36 -10.47 -11.34 26.65
CA LEU A 36 -11.70 -10.62 26.28
C LEU A 36 -12.66 -11.51 25.48
N GLY A 37 -12.13 -12.31 24.54
CA GLY A 37 -12.91 -13.29 23.78
C GLY A 37 -13.57 -14.35 24.69
N ARG A 38 -12.81 -14.90 25.65
CA ARG A 38 -13.33 -15.85 26.65
C ARG A 38 -14.34 -15.21 27.60
N LEU A 39 -14.10 -13.99 28.05
CA LEU A 39 -15.01 -13.22 28.89
C LEU A 39 -16.36 -13.00 28.19
N GLY A 40 -16.35 -12.76 26.87
CA GLY A 40 -17.58 -12.63 26.09
C GLY A 40 -18.41 -13.92 26.01
N GLN A 41 -17.82 -15.09 26.26
CA GLN A 41 -18.51 -16.38 26.20
C GLN A 41 -19.24 -16.75 27.50
N THR A 42 -18.99 -16.05 28.60
CA THR A 42 -19.54 -16.42 29.92
C THR A 42 -21.03 -16.07 30.06
N CYS A 43 -21.47 -14.93 29.53
CA CYS A 43 -22.88 -14.54 29.53
C CYS A 43 -23.23 -13.56 28.41
N ARG A 44 -24.51 -13.49 28.01
CA ARG A 44 -25.00 -12.59 26.93
C ARG A 44 -24.66 -11.12 27.21
N ARG A 45 -24.66 -10.69 28.46
CA ARG A 45 -24.37 -9.31 28.85
C ARG A 45 -22.88 -8.97 28.68
N LEU A 46 -21.98 -9.86 29.10
CA LEU A 46 -20.54 -9.74 28.85
C LEU A 46 -20.21 -9.88 27.36
N CYS A 47 -20.96 -10.70 26.61
CA CYS A 47 -20.84 -10.74 25.16
C CYS A 47 -21.10 -9.35 24.55
N ARG A 48 -22.21 -8.69 24.91
CA ARG A 48 -22.51 -7.33 24.43
C ARG A 48 -21.48 -6.30 24.89
N PHE A 49 -21.05 -6.37 26.15
CA PHE A 49 -20.05 -5.45 26.70
C PHE A 49 -18.68 -5.59 26.00
N THR A 50 -18.20 -6.82 25.85
CA THR A 50 -16.94 -7.14 25.15
C THR A 50 -17.04 -6.91 23.64
N CYS A 51 -18.21 -6.61 23.06
CA CYS A 51 -18.31 -6.20 21.65
C CYS A 51 -18.12 -4.69 21.44
N ARG A 52 -18.04 -3.89 22.50
CA ARG A 52 -17.88 -2.43 22.39
C ARG A 52 -16.48 -2.05 21.92
N ASP A 53 -16.40 -1.15 20.94
CA ASP A 53 -15.15 -0.71 20.34
C ASP A 53 -14.16 -0.08 21.33
N ALA A 54 -14.66 0.59 22.38
CA ALA A 54 -13.81 1.24 23.40
C ALA A 54 -12.77 0.28 24.01
N LEU A 55 -13.15 -0.99 24.24
CA LEU A 55 -12.25 -2.01 24.79
C LEU A 55 -11.16 -2.42 23.79
N TRP A 56 -11.52 -2.48 22.50
CA TRP A 56 -10.63 -3.01 21.47
C TRP A 56 -9.73 -1.94 20.86
N ARG A 57 -10.09 -0.65 20.94
CA ARG A 57 -9.28 0.46 20.40
C ARG A 57 -7.85 0.44 20.92
N ARG A 58 -7.65 0.16 22.22
CA ARG A 58 -6.30 0.02 22.80
C ARG A 58 -5.52 -1.11 22.15
N LEU A 59 -6.12 -2.28 22.01
CA LEU A 59 -5.48 -3.46 21.39
C LEU A 59 -5.20 -3.21 19.91
N ALA A 60 -6.16 -2.63 19.18
CA ALA A 60 -6.08 -2.37 17.75
C ALA A 60 -4.92 -1.44 17.36
N ARG A 61 -4.53 -0.48 18.22
CA ARG A 61 -3.35 0.38 17.98
C ARG A 61 -2.03 -0.39 17.90
N SER A 62 -1.95 -1.55 18.56
CA SER A 62 -0.76 -2.42 18.55
C SER A 62 -0.82 -3.52 17.49
N CYS A 63 -1.99 -3.69 16.86
CA CYS A 63 -2.27 -4.70 15.86
C CYS A 63 -1.70 -4.33 14.48
N LEU A 64 -1.42 -5.35 13.68
CA LEU A 64 -1.06 -5.19 12.28
C LEU A 64 -2.30 -4.88 11.45
N ASN A 65 -2.26 -3.82 10.64
CA ASN A 65 -3.30 -3.49 9.67
C ASN A 65 -4.74 -3.41 10.22
N ALA A 66 -4.91 -2.90 11.44
CA ALA A 66 -6.24 -2.75 12.07
C ALA A 66 -7.02 -1.49 11.62
N GLY A 67 -6.52 -0.75 10.63
CA GLY A 67 -7.17 0.48 10.12
C GLY A 67 -7.03 1.70 11.03
N PHE A 68 -5.94 1.79 11.80
CA PHE A 68 -5.64 2.95 12.63
C PHE A 68 -4.38 3.66 12.14
N SER A 69 -4.45 4.99 12.08
CA SER A 69 -3.29 5.86 11.89
C SER A 69 -2.28 5.69 13.04
N ALA A 70 -1.02 6.06 12.81
CA ALA A 70 0.00 6.15 13.86
C ALA A 70 -0.45 7.02 15.06
N HIS A 71 -1.25 8.06 14.82
CA HIS A 71 -1.82 8.92 15.88
C HIS A 71 -3.06 8.32 16.57
N GLY A 72 -3.49 7.13 16.15
CA GLY A 72 -4.64 6.42 16.73
C GLY A 72 -6.00 6.89 16.24
N ALA A 73 -6.05 7.67 15.16
CA ALA A 73 -7.29 7.97 14.43
C ALA A 73 -7.80 6.72 13.69
N ASP A 74 -9.11 6.53 13.73
CA ASP A 74 -9.77 5.41 13.04
C ASP A 74 -9.97 5.77 11.56
N LEU A 75 -9.36 4.98 10.67
CA LEU A 75 -9.39 5.19 9.23
C LEU A 75 -10.48 4.37 8.54
N VAL A 76 -11.11 3.44 9.25
CA VAL A 76 -12.12 2.52 8.68
C VAL A 76 -13.44 2.69 9.41
N ALA A 77 -14.42 3.22 8.69
CA ALA A 77 -15.80 3.29 9.16
C ALA A 77 -16.55 1.96 8.90
N GLY A 78 -17.59 1.69 9.70
CA GLY A 78 -18.53 0.59 9.45
C GLY A 78 -18.09 -0.81 9.88
N VAL A 79 -16.79 -1.06 10.13
CA VAL A 79 -16.30 -2.37 10.61
C VAL A 79 -15.95 -2.31 12.11
N PRO A 80 -16.60 -3.12 12.97
CA PRO A 80 -16.30 -3.15 14.41
C PRO A 80 -14.83 -3.40 14.70
N VAL A 81 -14.27 -2.71 15.69
CA VAL A 81 -12.83 -2.80 16.03
C VAL A 81 -12.47 -4.23 16.43
N LYS A 82 -13.37 -4.93 17.11
CA LYS A 82 -13.20 -6.34 17.48
C LYS A 82 -12.92 -7.25 16.27
N GLU A 83 -13.68 -7.09 15.19
CA GLU A 83 -13.48 -7.88 13.96
C GLU A 83 -12.16 -7.50 13.27
N ARG A 84 -11.79 -6.22 13.29
CA ARG A 84 -10.49 -5.76 12.77
C ARG A 84 -9.31 -6.35 13.55
N VAL A 85 -9.41 -6.44 14.89
CA VAL A 85 -8.41 -7.12 15.72
C VAL A 85 -8.34 -8.62 15.38
N LYS A 86 -9.49 -9.27 15.12
CA LYS A 86 -9.52 -10.67 14.68
C LYS A 86 -8.80 -10.85 13.34
N VAL A 87 -9.11 -10.04 12.33
CA VAL A 87 -8.44 -10.05 11.03
C VAL A 87 -6.95 -9.76 11.16
N SER A 88 -6.55 -8.83 12.03
CA SER A 88 -5.13 -8.57 12.32
C SER A 88 -4.35 -9.81 12.80
N GLN A 89 -5.00 -10.71 13.54
CA GLN A 89 -4.36 -11.97 13.94
C GLN A 89 -4.11 -12.88 12.75
N ASN A 90 -4.99 -12.85 11.74
CA ASN A 90 -4.82 -13.60 10.49
C ASN A 90 -3.64 -13.06 9.69
N TRP A 91 -3.52 -11.74 9.55
CA TRP A 91 -2.33 -11.10 8.97
C TRP A 91 -1.04 -11.53 9.68
N ARG A 92 -1.03 -11.49 11.02
CA ARG A 92 0.14 -11.86 11.83
C ARG A 92 0.54 -13.32 11.67
N ARG A 93 -0.44 -14.22 11.57
CA ARG A 93 -0.25 -15.67 11.48
C ARG A 93 -0.12 -16.18 10.04
N GLY A 94 -0.29 -15.33 9.04
CA GLY A 94 -0.30 -15.73 7.64
C GLY A 94 -1.50 -16.58 7.25
N ARG A 95 -2.64 -16.43 7.95
CA ARG A 95 -3.87 -17.16 7.62
C ARG A 95 -4.66 -16.36 6.59
N CYS A 96 -4.67 -16.84 5.36
CA CYS A 96 -5.47 -16.23 4.30
C CYS A 96 -5.92 -17.27 3.28
N ARG A 97 -7.01 -16.97 2.58
CA ARG A 97 -7.40 -17.69 1.37
C ARG A 97 -6.80 -17.00 0.15
N LYS A 98 -6.07 -17.77 -0.67
CA LYS A 98 -5.56 -17.30 -1.96
C LYS A 98 -6.60 -17.49 -3.05
N ILE A 99 -6.91 -16.43 -3.79
CA ILE A 99 -7.95 -16.42 -4.82
C ILE A 99 -7.38 -15.79 -6.11
N PRO A 100 -7.33 -16.50 -7.23
CA PRO A 100 -7.02 -15.89 -8.53
C PRO A 100 -8.23 -15.05 -8.99
N LEU A 101 -8.04 -13.75 -9.18
CA LEU A 101 -9.09 -12.84 -9.64
C LEU A 101 -9.17 -12.75 -11.16
N LEU A 102 -8.01 -12.55 -11.81
CA LEU A 102 -7.90 -12.48 -13.26
C LEU A 102 -6.67 -13.27 -13.73
N ARG A 103 -6.77 -13.83 -14.92
CA ARG A 103 -5.67 -14.48 -15.63
C ARG A 103 -5.70 -14.05 -17.09
N TRP A 104 -4.53 -13.82 -17.64
CA TRP A 104 -4.38 -13.46 -19.05
C TRP A 104 -3.21 -14.24 -19.67
N LYS A 105 -3.21 -14.36 -21.00
CA LYS A 105 -2.33 -15.30 -21.72
C LYS A 105 -0.93 -14.75 -21.97
N ARG A 106 -0.79 -13.43 -22.14
CA ARG A 106 0.49 -12.78 -22.45
C ARG A 106 1.16 -12.32 -21.17
N ASN A 107 2.48 -12.40 -21.10
CA ASN A 107 3.20 -11.83 -19.96
C ASN A 107 3.25 -10.30 -20.12
N LEU A 108 2.85 -9.58 -19.09
CA LEU A 108 2.82 -8.12 -19.02
C LEU A 108 3.57 -7.63 -17.76
N MET A 109 3.80 -6.32 -17.64
CA MET A 109 4.27 -5.68 -16.40
C MET A 109 3.15 -4.82 -15.80
N PRO A 110 2.10 -5.43 -15.20
CA PRO A 110 0.92 -4.70 -14.77
C PRO A 110 1.16 -3.79 -13.57
N TRP A 111 0.59 -2.61 -13.65
CA TRP A 111 0.43 -1.66 -12.56
C TRP A 111 -1.02 -1.63 -12.08
N MET A 112 -1.22 -1.38 -10.79
CA MET A 112 -2.54 -1.41 -10.16
C MET A 112 -2.71 -0.28 -9.14
N GLN A 113 -3.93 0.26 -9.08
CA GLN A 113 -4.39 1.15 -8.02
C GLN A 113 -5.82 0.81 -7.62
N LEU A 114 -6.12 0.95 -6.33
CA LEU A 114 -7.45 0.80 -5.77
C LEU A 114 -7.99 2.19 -5.44
N ASP A 115 -9.26 2.41 -5.77
CA ASP A 115 -10.02 3.60 -5.39
C ASP A 115 -11.42 3.12 -4.97
N ASP A 116 -11.65 3.09 -3.66
CA ASP A 116 -12.82 2.47 -3.03
C ASP A 116 -13.12 1.05 -3.57
N ASP A 117 -14.25 0.87 -4.25
CA ASP A 117 -14.70 -0.41 -4.82
C ASP A 117 -14.22 -0.59 -6.27
N TYR A 118 -13.35 0.28 -6.79
CA TYR A 118 -12.82 0.21 -8.14
C TYR A 118 -11.35 -0.20 -8.17
N LEU A 119 -11.06 -1.20 -8.98
CA LEU A 119 -9.71 -1.65 -9.28
C LEU A 119 -9.33 -1.15 -10.68
N TYR A 120 -8.28 -0.34 -10.72
CA TYR A 120 -7.63 0.10 -11.95
C TYR A 120 -6.42 -0.80 -12.20
N LEU A 121 -6.31 -1.36 -13.40
CA LEU A 121 -5.28 -2.30 -13.77
C LEU A 121 -4.76 -1.94 -15.17
N SER A 122 -3.44 -1.77 -15.33
CA SER A 122 -2.85 -1.68 -16.66
C SER A 122 -2.72 -3.07 -17.28
N GLN A 123 -3.18 -3.19 -18.52
CA GLN A 123 -3.05 -4.38 -19.34
C GLN A 123 -2.56 -3.96 -20.73
N ALA A 124 -1.25 -4.08 -20.95
CA ALA A 124 -0.59 -3.58 -22.15
C ALA A 124 -0.84 -2.07 -22.31
N GLU A 125 -1.32 -1.62 -23.46
CA GLU A 125 -1.55 -0.21 -23.82
C GLU A 125 -2.76 0.46 -23.12
N ASP A 126 -3.61 -0.34 -22.48
CA ASP A 126 -4.86 0.11 -21.89
C ASP A 126 -4.86 0.05 -20.36
N ILE A 127 -5.61 0.96 -19.75
CA ILE A 127 -5.97 0.89 -18.33
C ILE A 127 -7.43 0.45 -18.23
N GLN A 128 -7.66 -0.69 -17.60
CA GLN A 128 -8.98 -1.27 -17.41
C GLN A 128 -9.47 -1.05 -15.99
N VAL A 129 -10.76 -0.73 -15.86
CA VAL A 129 -11.43 -0.56 -14.57
C VAL A 129 -12.36 -1.72 -14.32
N TYR A 130 -12.20 -2.33 -13.16
CA TYR A 130 -13.04 -3.42 -12.68
C TYR A 130 -13.76 -3.00 -11.40
N TRP A 131 -15.04 -3.34 -11.31
CA TRP A 131 -15.74 -3.23 -10.04
C TRP A 131 -15.38 -4.43 -9.15
N LEU A 132 -14.85 -4.12 -7.97
CA LEU A 132 -14.53 -5.07 -6.92
C LEU A 132 -15.77 -5.26 -6.05
N HIS A 133 -16.27 -6.49 -5.98
CA HIS A 133 -17.40 -6.77 -5.12
C HIS A 133 -17.04 -6.47 -3.65
N PRO A 134 -18.01 -6.07 -2.79
CA PRO A 134 -17.75 -5.75 -1.38
C PRO A 134 -17.10 -6.88 -0.57
N ASN A 135 -17.21 -8.12 -1.06
CA ASN A 135 -16.53 -9.27 -0.48
C ASN A 135 -15.00 -9.23 -0.67
N GLY A 136 -14.47 -8.40 -1.58
CA GLY A 136 -13.05 -8.27 -1.90
C GLY A 136 -12.45 -9.45 -2.67
N THR A 137 -13.26 -10.45 -3.03
CA THR A 137 -12.80 -11.76 -3.54
C THR A 137 -13.22 -12.06 -4.98
N SER A 138 -14.03 -11.19 -5.58
CA SER A 138 -14.52 -11.36 -6.95
C SER A 138 -14.55 -10.01 -7.66
N LEU A 139 -14.25 -10.05 -8.96
CA LEU A 139 -14.39 -8.91 -9.85
C LEU A 139 -15.57 -9.15 -10.79
N GLN A 140 -16.17 -8.06 -11.25
CA GLN A 140 -17.08 -8.12 -12.39
C GLN A 140 -16.34 -8.66 -13.62
N HIS A 141 -16.97 -9.58 -14.35
CA HIS A 141 -16.32 -10.32 -15.44
C HIS A 141 -15.94 -9.44 -16.65
N CYS A 142 -16.59 -8.28 -16.83
CA CYS A 142 -16.27 -7.31 -17.87
C CYS A 142 -15.72 -6.04 -17.22
N SER A 143 -14.73 -5.41 -17.87
CA SER A 143 -14.29 -4.07 -17.48
C SER A 143 -15.44 -3.08 -17.63
N GLN A 144 -15.59 -2.20 -16.65
CA GLN A 144 -16.61 -1.15 -16.65
C GLN A 144 -16.19 0.01 -17.56
N ALA A 145 -14.91 0.32 -17.57
CA ALA A 145 -14.32 1.35 -18.41
C ALA A 145 -12.93 0.92 -18.89
N VAL A 146 -12.54 1.42 -20.05
CA VAL A 146 -11.22 1.23 -20.65
C VAL A 146 -10.69 2.60 -21.05
N PHE A 147 -9.51 2.94 -20.54
CA PHE A 147 -8.79 4.16 -20.91
C PHE A 147 -7.65 3.79 -21.85
N SER A 148 -7.86 4.07 -23.13
CA SER A 148 -6.90 3.83 -24.21
C SER A 148 -6.20 5.13 -24.61
N GLY A 149 -5.01 5.01 -25.19
CA GLY A 149 -4.29 6.17 -25.73
C GLY A 149 -2.78 5.96 -25.93
N HIS A 150 -2.19 4.97 -25.26
CA HIS A 150 -0.80 4.59 -25.50
C HIS A 150 -0.67 3.67 -26.72
N GLN A 151 0.51 3.64 -27.32
CA GLN A 151 0.85 2.72 -28.43
C GLN A 151 1.70 1.52 -27.96
N GLU A 152 2.17 1.56 -26.71
CA GLU A 152 2.93 0.52 -26.05
C GLU A 152 2.42 0.37 -24.61
N ASP A 153 3.01 -0.57 -23.86
CA ASP A 153 2.60 -0.90 -22.50
C ASP A 153 2.59 0.33 -21.57
N VAL A 154 1.52 0.47 -20.78
CA VAL A 154 1.42 1.45 -19.69
C VAL A 154 2.30 0.99 -18.53
N CYS A 155 3.44 1.64 -18.37
CA CYS A 155 4.43 1.32 -17.33
C CYS A 155 3.95 1.74 -15.93
N ARG A 156 3.33 2.91 -15.81
CA ARG A 156 2.85 3.44 -14.52
C ARG A 156 1.67 4.38 -14.74
N PHE A 157 0.70 4.34 -13.83
CA PHE A 157 -0.34 5.36 -13.75
C PHE A 157 -0.66 5.73 -12.29
N VAL A 158 -1.21 6.92 -12.11
CA VAL A 158 -1.66 7.45 -10.83
C VAL A 158 -3.05 8.07 -10.97
N LEU A 159 -3.92 7.75 -10.01
CA LEU A 159 -5.21 8.42 -9.84
C LEU A 159 -5.02 9.67 -8.96
N ALA A 160 -5.34 10.85 -9.49
CA ALA A 160 -5.23 12.11 -8.77
C ALA A 160 -6.31 13.11 -9.24
N ASN A 161 -7.01 13.73 -8.28
CA ASN A 161 -7.97 14.82 -8.53
C ASN A 161 -9.02 14.53 -9.61
N GLY A 162 -9.58 13.31 -9.65
CA GLY A 162 -10.56 12.93 -10.67
C GLY A 162 -9.97 12.65 -12.06
N HIS A 163 -8.65 12.53 -12.15
CA HIS A 163 -7.92 12.21 -13.37
C HIS A 163 -7.05 10.97 -13.19
N ILE A 164 -6.75 10.30 -14.30
CA ILE A 164 -5.70 9.29 -14.42
C ILE A 164 -4.56 9.92 -15.20
N VAL A 165 -3.36 9.88 -14.63
CA VAL A 165 -2.13 10.25 -15.36
C VAL A 165 -1.35 8.98 -15.59
N SER A 166 -1.07 8.66 -16.85
CA SER A 166 -0.35 7.46 -17.25
C SER A 166 0.89 7.78 -18.07
N GLY A 167 1.96 7.02 -17.82
CA GLY A 167 3.18 7.00 -18.62
C GLY A 167 3.32 5.65 -19.31
N GLY A 168 3.63 5.67 -20.60
CA GLY A 168 3.78 4.47 -21.42
C GLY A 168 5.20 4.24 -21.94
N GLY A 169 5.41 3.05 -22.49
CA GLY A 169 6.62 2.71 -23.25
C GLY A 169 6.85 3.63 -24.44
N ASP A 170 5.76 4.17 -25.00
CA ASP A 170 5.73 5.05 -26.16
C ASP A 170 6.29 6.47 -25.92
N GLY A 171 6.88 6.73 -24.74
CA GLY A 171 7.42 8.05 -24.35
C GLY A 171 6.35 9.11 -24.05
N ASN A 172 5.07 8.75 -24.18
CA ASN A 172 3.97 9.68 -24.00
C ASN A 172 3.45 9.67 -22.57
N ILE A 173 2.88 10.81 -22.19
CA ILE A 173 2.07 10.94 -20.98
C ILE A 173 0.64 11.21 -21.43
N VAL A 174 -0.29 10.44 -20.88
CA VAL A 174 -1.72 10.58 -21.17
C VAL A 174 -2.47 10.92 -19.90
N LEU A 175 -3.34 11.93 -19.99
CA LEU A 175 -4.24 12.36 -18.95
C LEU A 175 -5.66 11.99 -19.35
N HIS A 176 -6.34 11.18 -18.56
CA HIS A 176 -7.77 10.88 -18.73
C HIS A 176 -8.59 11.44 -17.58
N LYS A 177 -9.78 11.97 -17.86
CA LYS A 177 -10.74 12.34 -16.81
C LYS A 177 -11.58 11.13 -16.43
N LEU A 178 -11.75 10.85 -15.13
CA LEU A 178 -12.50 9.68 -14.65
C LEU A 178 -13.98 9.71 -15.07
N ASN A 179 -14.62 10.88 -14.94
CA ASN A 179 -16.06 11.05 -15.17
C ASN A 179 -16.37 11.72 -16.52
N GLY A 180 -15.53 11.53 -17.54
CA GLY A 180 -15.76 12.15 -18.84
C GLY A 180 -14.95 11.50 -19.96
N SER A 181 -15.19 11.96 -21.19
CA SER A 181 -14.48 11.50 -22.39
C SER A 181 -13.18 12.27 -22.66
N PHE A 182 -12.83 13.25 -21.82
CA PHE A 182 -11.65 14.07 -22.04
C PHE A 182 -10.39 13.24 -21.81
N SER A 183 -9.59 13.13 -22.86
CA SER A 183 -8.22 12.64 -22.81
C SER A 183 -7.29 13.66 -23.46
N PHE A 184 -6.12 13.83 -22.86
CA PHE A 184 -5.08 14.71 -23.38
C PHE A 184 -3.76 13.94 -23.41
N LYS A 185 -3.16 13.84 -24.58
CA LYS A 185 -1.91 13.13 -24.82
C LYS A 185 -0.84 14.12 -25.27
N PHE A 186 0.36 13.99 -24.71
CA PHE A 186 1.51 14.77 -25.12
C PHE A 186 2.79 13.93 -25.01
N LEU A 187 3.77 14.27 -25.86
CA LEU A 187 5.09 13.64 -25.83
C LEU A 187 5.85 14.19 -24.62
N GLY A 188 6.10 13.31 -23.65
CA GLY A 188 6.82 13.66 -22.43
C GLY A 188 8.33 13.50 -22.60
N HIS A 189 8.73 12.37 -23.16
CA HIS A 189 10.09 11.86 -23.13
C HIS A 189 10.46 11.18 -24.46
N GLU A 190 11.77 10.99 -24.69
CA GLU A 190 12.28 10.33 -25.90
C GLU A 190 12.30 8.80 -25.79
N GLN A 191 12.18 8.26 -24.57
CA GLN A 191 12.15 6.83 -24.25
C GLN A 191 11.05 6.53 -23.22
N GLU A 192 10.92 5.26 -22.81
CA GLU A 192 9.84 4.76 -21.96
C GLU A 192 9.67 5.59 -20.68
N VAL A 193 8.44 5.98 -20.36
CA VAL A 193 8.09 6.70 -19.13
C VAL A 193 7.82 5.68 -18.03
N ASN A 194 8.89 5.23 -17.36
CA ASN A 194 8.82 4.18 -16.34
C ASN A 194 8.00 4.55 -15.11
N CYS A 195 7.93 5.84 -14.76
CA CYS A 195 7.25 6.29 -13.57
C CYS A 195 6.62 7.66 -13.74
N VAL A 196 5.48 7.84 -13.11
CA VAL A 196 4.72 9.09 -13.05
C VAL A 196 4.12 9.21 -11.67
N ASP A 197 4.10 10.43 -11.15
CA ASP A 197 3.34 10.81 -9.97
C ASP A 197 2.63 12.15 -10.19
N CYS A 198 1.52 12.36 -9.50
CA CYS A 198 0.66 13.53 -9.67
C CYS A 198 0.13 14.02 -8.33
N GLN A 199 0.35 15.31 -8.04
CA GLN A 199 -0.24 15.95 -6.88
C GLN A 199 -0.74 17.35 -7.25
N GLY A 200 -2.02 17.60 -6.96
CA GLY A 200 -2.64 18.87 -7.32
C GLY A 200 -2.69 19.05 -8.84
N ALA A 201 -2.09 20.14 -9.31
CA ALA A 201 -1.95 20.46 -10.73
C ALA A 201 -0.53 20.23 -11.26
N ILE A 202 0.29 19.43 -10.57
CA ILE A 202 1.66 19.13 -10.97
C ILE A 202 1.80 17.62 -11.22
N VAL A 203 2.41 17.28 -12.36
CA VAL A 203 2.82 15.92 -12.70
C VAL A 203 4.34 15.88 -12.73
N VAL A 204 4.92 14.84 -12.16
CA VAL A 204 6.34 14.54 -12.32
C VAL A 204 6.47 13.20 -13.02
N SER A 205 7.25 13.16 -14.09
CA SER A 205 7.53 11.95 -14.87
C SER A 205 9.02 11.63 -14.87
N GLY A 206 9.35 10.35 -14.96
CA GLY A 206 10.72 9.85 -15.02
C GLY A 206 10.83 8.78 -16.09
N SER A 207 11.89 8.87 -16.90
CA SER A 207 12.06 8.05 -18.08
C SER A 207 13.42 7.34 -18.13
N ARG A 208 13.48 6.33 -19.01
CA ARG A 208 14.71 5.68 -19.44
C ARG A 208 15.66 6.63 -20.19
N ASP A 209 15.16 7.77 -20.69
CA ASP A 209 15.96 8.82 -21.33
C ASP A 209 16.92 9.55 -20.37
N ARG A 210 16.94 9.17 -19.08
CA ARG A 210 17.74 9.76 -18.00
C ARG A 210 17.33 11.19 -17.67
N THR A 211 16.05 11.49 -17.84
CA THR A 211 15.47 12.75 -17.38
C THR A 211 14.27 12.52 -16.48
N ALA A 212 14.09 13.44 -15.55
CA ALA A 212 12.83 13.66 -14.86
C ALA A 212 12.25 14.99 -15.32
N LYS A 213 10.96 15.05 -15.61
CA LYS A 213 10.29 16.27 -16.07
C LYS A 213 9.14 16.62 -15.15
N VAL A 214 8.96 17.92 -14.92
CA VAL A 214 7.87 18.49 -14.13
C VAL A 214 6.92 19.20 -15.09
N TRP A 215 5.63 18.87 -15.01
CA TRP A 215 4.60 19.35 -15.92
C TRP A 215 3.49 20.06 -15.16
N SER A 216 2.96 21.11 -15.76
CA SER A 216 1.74 21.76 -15.27
C SER A 216 0.50 21.10 -15.86
N LEU A 217 -0.49 20.88 -15.00
CA LEU A 217 -1.88 20.54 -15.35
C LEU A 217 -2.83 21.71 -15.06
N SER A 218 -2.31 22.93 -14.91
CA SER A 218 -3.16 24.11 -14.70
C SER A 218 -4.00 24.39 -15.95
N PRO A 219 -5.24 24.89 -15.80
CA PRO A 219 -6.08 25.25 -16.95
C PRO A 219 -5.33 26.17 -17.93
N GLY A 220 -5.30 25.80 -19.20
CA GLY A 220 -4.60 26.55 -20.26
C GLY A 220 -3.08 26.34 -20.34
N ARG A 221 -2.48 25.55 -19.44
CA ARG A 221 -1.07 25.15 -19.44
C ARG A 221 -0.87 23.64 -19.35
N THR A 222 -1.91 22.85 -19.61
CA THR A 222 -1.88 21.39 -19.55
C THR A 222 -0.80 20.83 -20.47
N GLY A 223 0.15 20.09 -19.91
CA GLY A 223 1.27 19.51 -20.65
C GLY A 223 2.44 20.48 -20.88
N GLN A 224 2.43 21.66 -20.26
CA GLN A 224 3.60 22.54 -20.29
C GLN A 224 4.70 21.97 -19.37
N CYS A 225 5.88 21.72 -19.95
CA CYS A 225 7.08 21.35 -19.20
C CYS A 225 7.60 22.57 -18.43
N LEU A 226 7.56 22.52 -17.11
CA LEU A 226 8.10 23.54 -16.20
C LEU A 226 9.60 23.36 -16.02
N HIS A 227 10.04 22.11 -15.81
CA HIS A 227 11.44 21.78 -15.60
C HIS A 227 11.79 20.47 -16.32
N THR A 228 12.96 20.45 -16.97
CA THR A 228 13.61 19.22 -17.43
C THR A 228 14.87 19.03 -16.60
N ILE A 229 14.88 17.98 -15.78
CA ILE A 229 15.96 17.65 -14.87
C ILE A 229 16.74 16.49 -15.45
N GLN A 230 18.03 16.72 -15.67
CA GLN A 230 18.95 15.67 -16.10
C GLN A 230 19.31 14.80 -14.90
N THR A 231 18.94 13.52 -14.96
CA THR A 231 19.39 12.52 -14.00
C THR A 231 20.60 11.80 -14.57
N GLU A 232 21.53 11.38 -13.72
CA GLU A 232 22.75 10.72 -14.20
C GLU A 232 22.52 9.30 -14.74
N ASP A 233 21.33 8.74 -14.50
CA ASP A 233 20.94 7.41 -14.95
C ASP A 233 19.42 7.34 -15.19
N ARG A 234 18.96 6.22 -15.73
CA ARG A 234 17.54 5.90 -16.00
C ARG A 234 16.73 6.02 -14.71
N VAL A 235 15.59 6.69 -14.80
CA VAL A 235 14.66 6.84 -13.67
C VAL A 235 13.66 5.69 -13.69
N TRP A 236 13.50 5.00 -12.56
CA TRP A 236 12.59 3.87 -12.39
C TRP A 236 11.42 4.19 -11.47
N SER A 237 11.61 5.08 -10.50
CA SER A 237 10.58 5.42 -9.52
C SER A 237 10.61 6.90 -9.15
N ILE A 238 9.44 7.46 -8.89
CA ILE A 238 9.24 8.85 -8.47
C ILE A 238 8.17 8.88 -7.40
N ALA A 239 8.33 9.78 -6.44
CA ALA A 239 7.29 10.15 -5.48
C ALA A 239 7.34 11.64 -5.15
N ILE A 240 6.23 12.34 -5.29
CA ILE A 240 6.05 13.73 -4.85
C ILE A 240 5.82 13.72 -3.33
N SER A 241 6.48 14.64 -2.63
CA SER A 241 6.28 14.82 -1.19
C SER A 241 4.83 15.26 -0.94
N PRO A 242 4.14 14.74 0.09
CA PRO A 242 2.78 15.17 0.42
C PRO A 242 2.62 16.68 0.66
N LEU A 243 3.70 17.41 0.95
CA LEU A 243 3.69 18.88 1.08
C LEU A 243 3.81 19.62 -0.27
N SER A 244 3.96 18.90 -1.38
CA SER A 244 4.16 19.44 -2.73
C SER A 244 5.34 20.42 -2.87
N SER A 245 6.32 20.37 -1.97
CA SER A 245 7.52 21.20 -2.03
C SER A 245 8.67 20.52 -2.77
N SER A 246 8.79 19.20 -2.66
CA SER A 246 9.88 18.42 -3.22
C SER A 246 9.37 17.09 -3.77
N PHE A 247 10.23 16.40 -4.51
CA PHE A 247 9.98 15.03 -4.96
C PHE A 247 11.26 14.21 -4.93
N VAL A 248 11.12 12.89 -4.88
CA VAL A 248 12.22 11.93 -4.90
C VAL A 248 12.24 11.21 -6.22
N THR A 249 13.43 11.03 -6.79
CA THR A 249 13.69 10.14 -7.93
C THR A 249 14.54 8.96 -7.48
N GLY A 250 14.15 7.75 -7.90
CA GLY A 250 14.94 6.53 -7.79
C GLY A 250 15.46 6.11 -9.16
N THR A 251 16.79 5.97 -9.29
CA THR A 251 17.45 5.61 -10.56
C THR A 251 18.04 4.20 -10.56
N ALA A 252 18.59 3.76 -11.70
CA ALA A 252 19.16 2.42 -11.87
C ALA A 252 20.52 2.20 -11.18
N CYS A 253 21.13 3.24 -10.59
CA CYS A 253 22.40 3.17 -9.87
C CYS A 253 23.58 2.52 -10.64
N CYS A 254 23.65 2.65 -11.97
CA CYS A 254 24.75 2.09 -12.76
C CYS A 254 26.03 2.94 -12.68
N GLY A 255 25.90 4.20 -12.25
CA GLY A 255 27.01 5.11 -11.96
C GLY A 255 27.56 4.98 -10.53
N HIS A 256 28.36 5.97 -10.12
CA HIS A 256 28.95 6.07 -8.78
C HIS A 256 28.15 6.98 -7.84
N THR A 257 26.96 7.39 -8.25
CA THR A 257 26.16 8.35 -7.49
C THR A 257 24.95 7.70 -6.87
N SER A 258 24.46 8.32 -5.80
CA SER A 258 23.29 7.80 -5.09
C SER A 258 22.08 7.70 -6.03
N PRO A 259 21.36 6.56 -5.97
CA PRO A 259 20.19 6.33 -6.79
C PRO A 259 18.97 7.13 -6.33
N LEU A 260 18.92 7.53 -5.05
CA LEU A 260 17.83 8.32 -4.49
C LEU A 260 18.24 9.78 -4.39
N ARG A 261 17.50 10.65 -5.09
CA ARG A 261 17.74 12.10 -5.08
C ARG A 261 16.46 12.85 -4.79
N ILE A 262 16.57 13.90 -3.99
CA ILE A 262 15.49 14.82 -3.64
C ILE A 262 15.69 16.09 -4.44
N TRP A 263 14.65 16.47 -5.17
CA TRP A 263 14.62 17.66 -6.00
C TRP A 263 13.57 18.63 -5.45
N ASP A 264 13.88 19.91 -5.54
CA ASP A 264 12.91 20.95 -5.26
C ASP A 264 11.92 21.06 -6.44
N LEU A 265 10.62 21.06 -6.13
CA LEU A 265 9.59 21.02 -7.16
C LEU A 265 9.48 22.36 -7.90
N GLY A 266 9.76 23.49 -7.23
CA GLY A 266 9.59 24.84 -7.76
C GLY A 266 10.78 25.35 -8.58
N SER A 267 12.00 24.94 -8.25
CA SER A 267 13.23 25.33 -8.96
C SER A 267 13.78 24.23 -9.88
N GLY A 268 13.41 22.96 -9.63
CA GLY A 268 13.99 21.81 -10.31
C GLY A 268 15.44 21.52 -9.90
N GLN A 269 15.95 22.12 -8.82
CA GLN A 269 17.32 21.91 -8.35
C GLN A 269 17.43 20.73 -7.38
N LEU A 270 18.63 20.13 -7.34
CA LEU A 270 18.96 19.06 -6.42
C LEU A 270 19.06 19.63 -5.00
N VAL A 271 18.24 19.10 -4.08
CA VAL A 271 18.26 19.48 -2.66
C VAL A 271 19.21 18.59 -1.88
N SER A 272 19.08 17.26 -2.03
CA SER A 272 19.90 16.28 -1.32
C SER A 272 19.90 14.94 -2.03
N CYS A 273 20.96 14.17 -1.85
CA CYS A 273 20.98 12.74 -2.14
C CYS A 273 20.59 11.96 -0.88
N LEU A 274 19.96 10.80 -1.03
CA LEU A 274 19.67 9.88 0.07
C LEU A 274 20.59 8.67 0.02
N GLY A 275 21.29 8.36 1.10
CA GLY A 275 22.21 7.23 1.18
C GLY A 275 23.56 7.49 0.51
N THR A 276 24.63 7.02 1.14
CA THR A 276 25.99 7.01 0.56
C THR A 276 26.46 5.61 0.16
N ASP A 277 25.85 4.57 0.73
CA ASP A 277 26.42 3.21 0.74
C ASP A 277 25.70 2.26 -0.23
N PHE A 278 25.28 2.79 -1.38
CA PHE A 278 24.66 1.98 -2.42
C PHE A 278 25.74 1.31 -3.29
N HIS A 279 25.63 -0.01 -3.47
CA HIS A 279 26.48 -0.70 -4.42
C HIS A 279 26.08 -0.35 -5.86
N ARG A 280 27.01 -0.51 -6.80
CA ARG A 280 26.69 -0.36 -8.22
C ARG A 280 25.56 -1.33 -8.61
N GLY A 281 24.56 -0.84 -9.32
CA GLY A 281 23.38 -1.62 -9.71
C GLY A 281 22.30 -1.73 -8.62
N ALA A 282 22.40 -1.01 -7.51
CA ALA A 282 21.35 -0.85 -6.50
C ALA A 282 20.18 0.02 -7.00
N GLY A 283 19.59 -0.34 -8.15
CA GLY A 283 18.54 0.44 -8.77
C GLY A 283 17.25 0.43 -7.94
N VAL A 284 16.62 1.59 -7.78
CA VAL A 284 15.42 1.75 -6.93
C VAL A 284 14.16 1.62 -7.77
N LEU A 285 13.44 0.51 -7.60
CA LEU A 285 12.27 0.15 -8.40
C LEU A 285 10.97 0.77 -7.89
N ASP A 286 10.86 1.04 -6.59
CA ASP A 286 9.69 1.70 -6.03
C ASP A 286 10.10 2.57 -4.84
N VAL A 287 9.51 3.76 -4.77
CA VAL A 287 9.67 4.71 -3.68
C VAL A 287 8.32 5.37 -3.41
N PHE A 288 7.99 5.59 -2.15
CA PHE A 288 6.81 6.38 -1.80
C PHE A 288 6.98 7.04 -0.42
N TYR A 289 6.32 8.18 -0.26
CA TYR A 289 6.23 8.88 1.01
C TYR A 289 5.13 8.26 1.89
N GLU A 290 5.47 7.98 3.14
CA GLU A 290 4.49 7.60 4.16
C GLU A 290 3.98 8.84 4.91
N THR A 291 4.85 9.80 5.15
CA THR A 291 4.54 11.12 5.71
C THR A 291 5.36 12.18 4.97
N PRO A 292 5.10 13.49 5.16
CA PRO A 292 5.96 14.54 4.63
C PRO A 292 7.48 14.39 4.85
N SER A 293 7.87 13.70 5.92
CA SER A 293 9.27 13.54 6.31
C SER A 293 9.77 12.11 6.23
N THR A 294 8.91 11.13 5.97
CA THR A 294 9.29 9.71 6.00
C THR A 294 8.94 9.02 4.69
N LEU A 295 9.87 8.23 4.18
CA LEU A 295 9.69 7.51 2.92
C LEU A 295 10.27 6.10 3.00
N LEU A 296 9.74 5.23 2.15
CA LEU A 296 10.19 3.86 1.97
C LEU A 296 10.69 3.68 0.54
N SER A 297 11.78 2.94 0.38
CA SER A 297 12.36 2.59 -0.92
C SER A 297 12.68 1.10 -1.00
N CYS A 298 12.55 0.51 -2.18
CA CYS A 298 13.01 -0.85 -2.46
C CYS A 298 13.51 -1.00 -3.89
N GLY A 299 14.34 -2.02 -4.15
CA GLY A 299 14.91 -2.21 -5.48
C GLY A 299 15.77 -3.46 -5.64
N TYR A 300 16.78 -3.35 -6.51
CA TYR A 300 17.71 -4.42 -6.86
C TYR A 300 18.72 -4.75 -5.78
N ASP A 301 18.88 -3.89 -4.78
CA ASP A 301 19.77 -4.13 -3.64
C ASP A 301 19.14 -4.99 -2.55
N THR A 302 17.96 -5.58 -2.80
CA THR A 302 17.33 -6.60 -1.96
C THR A 302 16.92 -6.13 -0.56
N TYR A 303 17.09 -4.83 -0.26
CA TYR A 303 16.64 -4.20 0.98
C TYR A 303 15.39 -3.34 0.77
N ILE A 304 14.53 -3.37 1.77
CA ILE A 304 13.59 -2.28 2.05
C ILE A 304 14.32 -1.30 2.96
N ARG A 305 14.36 -0.02 2.60
CA ARG A 305 14.90 1.03 3.46
C ARG A 305 13.84 2.03 3.88
N TYR A 306 13.87 2.38 5.15
CA TYR A 306 13.07 3.42 5.77
C TYR A 306 13.93 4.63 6.09
N TRP A 307 13.49 5.79 5.62
CA TRP A 307 14.19 7.05 5.75
C TRP A 307 13.34 8.04 6.51
N ASP A 308 13.95 8.77 7.44
CA ASP A 308 13.36 9.96 8.06
C ASP A 308 14.26 11.15 7.72
N LEU A 309 13.75 12.01 6.84
CA LEU A 309 14.45 13.17 6.28
C LEU A 309 14.87 14.19 7.35
N ARG A 310 14.28 14.14 8.56
CA ARG A 310 14.65 15.01 9.68
C ARG A 310 15.87 14.51 10.45
N THR A 311 16.18 13.22 10.34
CA THR A 311 17.26 12.59 11.12
C THR A 311 18.56 12.58 10.34
N SER A 312 18.55 11.98 9.15
CA SER A 312 19.71 11.89 8.28
C SER A 312 19.24 11.67 6.85
N THR A 313 19.94 12.32 5.92
CA THR A 313 19.84 12.00 4.50
C THR A 313 20.93 11.01 4.08
N ARG A 314 21.95 10.75 4.90
CA ARG A 314 23.10 9.90 4.52
C ARG A 314 22.90 8.42 4.79
N GLU A 315 22.10 8.08 5.78
CA GLU A 315 21.86 6.70 6.21
C GLU A 315 20.38 6.45 6.39
N CYS A 316 19.94 5.23 6.10
CA CYS A 316 18.57 4.84 6.39
C CYS A 316 18.40 4.57 7.88
N VAL A 317 17.26 4.96 8.44
CA VAL A 317 16.92 4.73 9.86
C VAL A 317 16.77 3.24 10.16
N LYS A 318 16.23 2.50 9.19
CA LYS A 318 16.04 1.05 9.32
C LYS A 318 16.02 0.38 7.95
N GLN A 319 16.52 -0.84 7.91
CA GLN A 319 16.49 -1.71 6.74
C GLN A 319 15.88 -3.08 7.07
N TRP A 320 15.22 -3.68 6.09
CA TRP A 320 14.75 -5.05 6.10
C TRP A 320 15.30 -5.76 4.88
N GLU A 321 16.12 -6.78 5.11
CA GLU A 321 16.72 -7.61 4.07
C GLU A 321 15.70 -8.62 3.56
N GLU A 322 15.62 -8.81 2.24
CA GLU A 322 14.85 -9.87 1.63
C GLU A 322 15.55 -11.24 1.85
N PRO A 323 14.93 -12.20 2.56
CA PRO A 323 15.55 -13.50 2.88
C PRO A 323 16.19 -14.32 1.76
N HIS A 324 15.85 -14.09 0.50
CA HIS A 324 16.36 -14.85 -0.65
C HIS A 324 17.24 -13.98 -1.58
N ASP A 325 17.72 -12.84 -1.07
CA ASP A 325 18.58 -11.90 -1.79
C ASP A 325 18.07 -11.59 -3.22
N SER A 326 16.76 -11.36 -3.31
CA SER A 326 16.05 -11.12 -4.55
C SER A 326 15.48 -9.71 -4.63
N ALA A 327 15.47 -9.14 -5.84
CA ALA A 327 15.02 -7.78 -6.07
C ALA A 327 13.55 -7.56 -5.64
N LEU A 328 13.26 -6.36 -5.16
CA LEU A 328 11.93 -5.95 -4.74
C LEU A 328 11.34 -4.95 -5.73
N TYR A 329 10.26 -5.33 -6.38
CA TYR A 329 9.62 -4.53 -7.44
C TYR A 329 8.60 -3.52 -6.91
N CYS A 330 7.97 -3.81 -5.78
CA CYS A 330 6.97 -2.93 -5.20
C CYS A 330 6.93 -3.02 -3.68
N ILE A 331 6.51 -1.92 -3.05
CA ILE A 331 6.39 -1.82 -1.60
C ILE A 331 5.20 -0.95 -1.20
N ARG A 332 4.40 -1.36 -0.22
CA ARG A 332 3.36 -0.51 0.37
C ARG A 332 3.33 -0.66 1.89
N SER A 333 2.95 0.42 2.57
CA SER A 333 2.78 0.44 4.03
C SER A 333 1.41 0.95 4.41
N ASN A 334 0.96 0.56 5.60
CA ASN A 334 -0.33 0.96 6.15
C ASN A 334 -0.26 2.28 6.96
N GLY A 335 0.84 3.04 6.88
CA GLY A 335 1.02 4.24 7.69
C GLY A 335 1.45 3.97 9.14
N ASN A 336 1.59 2.70 9.52
CA ASN A 336 1.74 2.28 10.92
C ASN A 336 2.74 1.13 11.01
N HIS A 337 2.37 -0.04 11.54
CA HIS A 337 3.31 -1.14 11.77
C HIS A 337 3.58 -2.07 10.57
N MET A 338 2.73 -2.10 9.54
CA MET A 338 2.81 -3.11 8.48
C MET A 338 3.47 -2.57 7.21
N ILE A 339 4.34 -3.37 6.61
CA ILE A 339 4.82 -3.20 5.25
C ILE A 339 4.53 -4.50 4.47
N ALA A 340 4.15 -4.37 3.21
CA ALA A 340 4.07 -5.46 2.25
C ALA A 340 5.01 -5.17 1.09
N SER A 341 5.76 -6.18 0.64
CA SER A 341 6.65 -6.07 -0.52
C SER A 341 6.46 -7.22 -1.52
N GLY A 342 6.70 -6.92 -2.79
CA GLY A 342 6.66 -7.88 -3.89
C GLY A 342 8.07 -8.22 -4.36
N SER A 343 8.43 -9.50 -4.29
CA SER A 343 9.75 -9.99 -4.66
C SER A 343 9.79 -10.53 -6.09
N SER A 344 10.98 -10.48 -6.70
CA SER A 344 11.32 -11.20 -7.92
C SER A 344 11.41 -12.71 -7.71
N TYR A 345 11.58 -13.16 -6.47
CA TYR A 345 11.65 -14.57 -6.10
C TYR A 345 10.28 -15.23 -6.28
N TYR A 346 10.04 -15.82 -7.45
CA TYR A 346 8.90 -16.67 -7.77
C TYR A 346 7.52 -16.12 -7.37
N GLY A 347 7.31 -14.81 -7.54
CA GLY A 347 6.02 -14.19 -7.26
C GLY A 347 5.64 -14.20 -5.78
N VAL A 348 6.62 -14.09 -4.89
CA VAL A 348 6.39 -14.10 -3.45
C VAL A 348 6.06 -12.70 -2.93
N VAL A 349 4.97 -12.62 -2.17
CA VAL A 349 4.62 -11.45 -1.36
C VAL A 349 5.16 -11.64 0.05
N ARG A 350 5.83 -10.63 0.58
CA ARG A 350 6.37 -10.61 1.94
C ARG A 350 5.64 -9.60 2.80
N LEU A 351 5.40 -9.98 4.05
CA LEU A 351 4.89 -9.08 5.08
C LEU A 351 5.96 -8.82 6.13
N TRP A 352 6.00 -7.58 6.58
CA TRP A 352 6.95 -7.09 7.55
C TRP A 352 6.21 -6.33 8.64
N ASP A 353 6.72 -6.43 9.85
CA ASP A 353 6.32 -5.58 10.96
C ASP A 353 7.50 -4.64 11.25
N LYS A 354 7.26 -3.32 11.19
CA LYS A 354 8.28 -2.30 11.35
C LYS A 354 9.01 -2.37 12.70
N ARG A 355 8.42 -3.04 13.69
CA ARG A 355 9.01 -3.23 15.03
C ARG A 355 10.09 -4.30 15.06
N GLN A 356 10.14 -5.18 14.06
CA GLN A 356 11.15 -6.23 13.91
C GLN A 356 11.92 -6.06 12.59
N THR A 357 13.02 -6.79 12.42
CA THR A 357 13.82 -6.80 11.19
C THR A 357 13.53 -8.03 10.32
N ARG A 358 13.19 -9.15 10.95
CA ARG A 358 12.83 -10.39 10.24
C ARG A 358 11.52 -10.25 9.48
N CYS A 359 11.47 -10.91 8.33
CA CYS A 359 10.23 -11.17 7.59
C CYS A 359 9.21 -11.86 8.50
N LEU A 360 7.96 -11.37 8.49
CA LEU A 360 6.88 -11.90 9.30
C LEU A 360 6.21 -13.10 8.62
N GLN A 361 5.81 -12.94 7.36
CA GLN A 361 5.14 -13.98 6.58
C GLN A 361 5.52 -13.88 5.09
N SER A 362 5.42 -15.01 4.39
CA SER A 362 5.66 -15.12 2.95
C SER A 362 4.52 -15.86 2.28
N PHE A 363 3.98 -15.32 1.19
CA PHE A 363 2.91 -15.94 0.41
C PHE A 363 3.36 -16.21 -1.02
N TYR A 364 3.26 -17.47 -1.42
CA TYR A 364 3.57 -17.91 -2.78
C TYR A 364 2.29 -17.84 -3.64
N LEU A 365 2.23 -16.85 -4.52
CA LEU A 365 1.05 -16.64 -5.35
C LEU A 365 0.94 -17.70 -6.46
N SER A 366 2.07 -18.11 -7.03
CA SER A 366 2.14 -19.06 -8.15
C SER A 366 3.28 -20.07 -7.97
N SER A 367 3.40 -20.99 -8.93
CA SER A 367 4.41 -22.06 -9.02
C SER A 367 5.85 -21.50 -9.10
N PRO A 368 6.90 -22.25 -8.74
CA PRO A 368 8.32 -21.85 -8.79
C PRO A 368 8.88 -21.39 -10.16
N THR A 369 8.10 -21.32 -11.24
CA THR A 369 8.49 -20.64 -12.50
C THR A 369 7.83 -19.27 -12.66
N SER A 370 7.26 -18.74 -11.57
CA SER A 370 6.45 -17.53 -11.57
C SER A 370 7.28 -16.26 -11.76
N SER A 371 6.67 -15.31 -12.48
CA SER A 371 7.14 -13.93 -12.61
C SER A 371 7.24 -13.20 -11.26
N PRO A 372 7.97 -12.07 -11.21
CA PRO A 372 7.94 -11.13 -10.09
C PRO A 372 6.54 -10.64 -9.72
N VAL A 373 6.39 -10.16 -8.49
CA VAL A 373 5.22 -9.36 -8.08
C VAL A 373 5.47 -7.90 -8.45
N TYR A 374 4.89 -7.45 -9.56
CA TYR A 374 5.14 -6.10 -10.09
C TYR A 374 4.43 -5.00 -9.30
N CYS A 375 3.23 -5.26 -8.82
CA CYS A 375 2.47 -4.31 -8.02
C CYS A 375 1.68 -5.03 -6.94
N LEU A 376 1.54 -4.37 -5.79
CA LEU A 376 0.66 -4.80 -4.73
C LEU A 376 -0.10 -3.61 -4.12
N ARG A 377 -1.32 -3.88 -3.67
CA ARG A 377 -2.17 -2.97 -2.89
C ARG A 377 -2.89 -3.79 -1.83
N PHE A 378 -3.23 -3.18 -0.72
CA PHE A 378 -3.97 -3.88 0.32
C PHE A 378 -4.93 -2.94 1.03
N SER A 379 -6.02 -3.52 1.50
CA SER A 379 -6.95 -2.92 2.45
C SER A 379 -6.70 -3.51 3.84
N THR A 380 -7.55 -3.22 4.81
CA THR A 380 -7.47 -3.84 6.15
C THR A 380 -7.78 -5.33 6.15
N THR A 381 -8.45 -5.83 5.10
CA THR A 381 -8.97 -7.21 5.02
C THR A 381 -8.33 -8.03 3.90
N HIS A 382 -7.90 -7.39 2.81
CA HIS A 382 -7.41 -8.08 1.61
C HIS A 382 -6.06 -7.53 1.16
N LEU A 383 -5.24 -8.40 0.54
CA LEU A 383 -4.06 -8.00 -0.23
C LEU A 383 -4.23 -8.42 -1.68
N TYR A 384 -4.04 -7.49 -2.60
CA TYR A 384 -4.06 -7.70 -4.04
C TYR A 384 -2.64 -7.60 -4.58
N ALA A 385 -2.26 -8.55 -5.42
CA ALA A 385 -0.93 -8.61 -6.01
C ALA A 385 -1.00 -9.05 -7.47
N THR A 386 -0.28 -8.32 -8.33
CA THR A 386 -0.20 -8.58 -9.76
C THR A 386 1.13 -9.24 -10.12
N LEU A 387 1.03 -10.26 -10.96
CA LEU A 387 2.13 -10.98 -11.59
C LEU A 387 2.07 -10.73 -13.10
N ALA A 388 3.00 -11.29 -13.86
CA ALA A 388 3.03 -11.10 -15.31
C ALA A 388 1.78 -11.59 -16.04
N SER A 389 1.09 -12.61 -15.51
CA SER A 389 -0.01 -13.31 -16.19
C SER A 389 -1.29 -13.41 -15.35
N ALA A 390 -1.30 -12.85 -14.13
CA ALA A 390 -2.43 -13.00 -13.23
C ALA A 390 -2.48 -11.94 -12.13
N LEU A 391 -3.70 -11.69 -11.64
CA LEU A 391 -4.00 -10.93 -10.43
C LEU A 391 -4.52 -11.88 -9.36
N TYR A 392 -3.94 -11.82 -8.16
CA TYR A 392 -4.39 -12.60 -7.01
C TYR A 392 -4.88 -11.69 -5.89
N ALA A 393 -5.89 -12.16 -5.15
CA ALA A 393 -6.30 -11.66 -3.86
C ALA A 393 -5.93 -12.65 -2.75
N LEU A 394 -5.42 -12.14 -1.64
CA LEU A 394 -5.28 -12.84 -0.37
C LEU A 394 -6.33 -12.27 0.58
N ASP A 395 -7.30 -13.10 0.95
CA ASP A 395 -8.38 -12.76 1.87
C ASP A 395 -8.01 -13.18 3.29
N PHE A 396 -7.89 -12.21 4.20
CA PHE A 396 -7.56 -12.42 5.61
C PHE A 396 -8.79 -12.45 6.53
N THR A 397 -10.01 -12.38 5.98
CA THR A 397 -11.26 -12.44 6.76
C THR A 397 -11.64 -13.86 7.16
N THR A 398 -11.23 -14.86 6.37
CA THR A 398 -11.51 -16.27 6.64
C THR A 398 -10.80 -16.72 7.93
N SER A 399 -11.57 -17.22 8.89
CA SER A 399 -11.10 -17.69 10.20
C SER A 399 -10.94 -19.19 10.28
#